data_AF-A0A2D6Y6T5-F1
#
_entry.id   AF-A0A2D6Y6T5-F1
#
_cell.length_a   1.000
_cell.length_b   1.000
_cell.length_c   1.000
_cell.angle_alpha   90.00
_cell.angle_beta   90.00
_cell.angle_gamma   90.00
#
_symmetry.space_group_name_H-M   'P 1'
#
loop_
_entity.id
_entity.type
_entity.pdbx_description
1 polymer ?
#
loop_
_entity_poly.entity_id
_entity_poly.type
_entity_poly.pdbx_seq_one_letter_code
_entity_poly.pdbx_strand_id
1 'polypeptide(L)' 'MENQTMHQFAVTYHCGENWGEELLESEDLSHAVQEAHAIFPGSCRISIRELSGPPKHQS' A
#
# COMPACT_ATOMS: atom_id res chain seq x y z
N MET A 1 -21.56 11.09 -9.13
CA MET A 1 -20.74 10.14 -8.34
C MET A 1 -19.32 10.35 -8.82
N GLU A 2 -18.47 10.96 -8.00
CA GLU A 2 -17.05 11.06 -8.31
C GLU A 2 -16.49 9.64 -8.38
N ASN A 3 -15.98 9.25 -9.54
CA ASN A 3 -15.19 8.04 -9.69
C ASN A 3 -13.88 8.28 -8.96
N GLN A 4 -13.89 8.13 -7.63
CA GLN A 4 -12.68 8.09 -6.84
C GLN A 4 -11.91 6.88 -7.33
N THR A 5 -10.79 7.13 -8.00
CA THR A 5 -9.93 6.08 -8.50
C THR A 5 -9.29 5.47 -7.28
N MET A 6 -9.65 4.24 -6.94
CA MET A 6 -8.97 3.49 -5.89
C MET A 6 -7.63 3.01 -6.45
N HIS A 7 -6.56 3.34 -5.75
CA HIS A 7 -5.22 2.90 -6.07
C HIS A 7 -4.86 1.73 -5.17
N GLN A 8 -4.18 0.74 -5.73
CA GLN A 8 -3.68 -0.39 -4.94
C GLN A 8 -2.21 -0.15 -4.58
N PHE A 9 -1.89 -0.33 -3.32
CA PHE A 9 -0.56 -0.18 -2.74
C PHE A 9 -0.09 -1.50 -2.15
N ALA A 10 1.16 -1.86 -2.41
CA ALA A 10 1.82 -2.94 -1.70
C ALA A 10 2.56 -2.36 -0.50
N VAL A 11 2.27 -2.89 0.68
CA VAL A 11 2.91 -2.54 1.95
C VAL A 11 3.78 -3.70 2.39
N THR A 12 5.09 -3.58 2.17
CA THR A 12 6.06 -4.52 2.72
C THR A 12 6.40 -4.10 4.14
N TYR A 13 6.26 -5.01 5.10
CA TYR A 13 6.54 -4.73 6.51
C TYR A 13 7.60 -5.67 7.07
N HIS A 14 8.38 -5.15 8.02
CA HIS A 14 9.38 -5.91 8.77
C HIS A 14 9.33 -5.51 10.24
N CYS A 15 8.81 -6.41 11.08
CA CYS A 15 8.54 -6.24 12.51
C CYS A 15 9.31 -7.30 13.31
N GLY A 16 10.62 -7.11 13.50
CA GLY A 16 11.47 -8.11 14.14
C GLY A 16 11.66 -9.34 13.26
N GLU A 17 11.19 -10.51 13.71
CA GLU A 17 11.23 -11.75 12.92
C GLU A 17 10.06 -11.89 11.93
N ASN A 18 9.01 -11.08 12.10
CA ASN A 18 7.84 -11.10 11.23
C ASN A 18 8.05 -10.16 10.05
N TRP A 19 7.96 -10.69 8.83
CA TRP A 19 8.02 -9.91 7.61
C TRP A 19 7.01 -10.43 6.60
N GLY A 20 6.50 -9.53 5.76
CA GLY A 20 5.48 -9.87 4.78
C GLY A 20 5.15 -8.70 3.87
N GLU A 21 4.18 -8.92 3.00
CA GLU A 21 3.63 -7.93 2.08
C GLU A 21 2.10 -8.00 2.16
N GLU A 22 1.46 -6.86 2.38
CA GLU A 22 0.00 -6.72 2.32
C GLU A 22 -0.40 -5.81 1.15
N LEU A 23 -1.61 -6.00 0.64
CA LEU A 23 -2.22 -5.11 -0.33
C LEU A 23 -3.21 -4.18 0.37
N LEU A 24 -3.14 -2.90 0.03
CA LEU A 24 -3.97 -1.85 0.59
C LEU A 24 -4.59 -1.05 -0.56
N GLU A 25 -5.90 -0.88 -0.55
CA GLU A 25 -6.59 -0.04 -1.52
C GLU A 25 -6.90 1.30 -0.87
N SER A 26 -6.41 2.39 -1.47
CA SER A 26 -6.60 3.73 -0.92
C SER A 26 -6.67 4.77 -2.04
N GLU A 27 -7.18 5.96 -1.72
CA GLU A 27 -7.38 7.04 -2.69
C GLU A 27 -6.06 7.64 -3.18
N ASP A 28 -5.06 7.73 -2.29
CA ASP A 28 -3.73 8.24 -2.61
C ASP A 28 -2.66 7.66 -1.67
N LEU A 29 -1.38 7.96 -1.96
CA LEU A 29 -0.24 7.48 -1.17
C LEU A 29 -0.26 7.99 0.28
N SER A 30 -0.75 9.22 0.52
CA SER A 30 -0.79 9.79 1.87
C SER A 30 -1.81 9.06 2.73
N HIS A 31 -2.96 8.75 2.15
CA HIS A 31 -4.01 7.99 2.80
C HIS A 31 -3.56 6.54 3.05
N ALA A 32 -2.89 5.92 2.07
CA ALA A 32 -2.28 4.60 2.22
C ALA A 32 -1.21 4.53 3.32
N VAL A 33 -0.39 5.59 3.49
CA VAL A 33 0.59 5.68 4.58
C VAL A 33 -0.09 5.75 5.95
N GLN A 34 -1.19 6.51 6.07
CA GLN A 34 -1.93 6.62 7.32
C GLN A 34 -2.56 5.28 7.72
N GLU A 35 -3.18 4.58 6.77
CA GLU A 35 -3.75 3.26 7.01
C GLU A 35 -2.67 2.23 7.36
N ALA A 36 -1.55 2.22 6.64
CA ALA A 36 -0.43 1.34 6.96
C ALA A 36 0.14 1.58 8.36
N HIS A 37 0.24 2.84 8.81
CA HIS A 37 0.65 3.17 10.18
C HIS A 37 -0.40 2.80 11.24
N ALA A 38 -1.67 2.71 10.87
CA ALA A 38 -2.71 2.21 11.78
C ALA A 38 -2.64 0.67 11.95
N ILE A 39 -2.17 -0.04 10.92
CA ILE A 39 -2.03 -1.51 10.90
C ILE A 39 -0.72 -1.95 11.57
N PHE A 40 0.40 -1.31 11.21
CA PHE A 40 1.73 -1.70 11.65
C PHE A 40 2.23 -0.76 12.76
N PRO A 41 2.66 -1.29 13.93
CA PRO A 41 3.20 -0.46 15.00
C PRO A 41 4.49 0.24 14.55
N GLY A 42 4.78 1.43 15.10
CA GLY A 42 5.93 2.25 14.69
C GLY A 42 7.31 1.63 14.91
N SER A 43 7.41 0.48 15.58
CA SER A 43 8.63 -0.34 15.65
C SER A 43 8.89 -1.14 14.37
N CYS A 44 7.90 -1.28 13.50
CA CYS A 44 8.00 -1.95 12.22
C CYS A 44 8.60 -1.01 11.17
N ARG A 45 9.56 -1.52 10.39
CA ARG A 45 9.98 -0.84 9.18
C ARG A 45 9.00 -1.19 8.07
N ILE A 46 8.30 -0.20 7.54
CA ILE A 46 7.38 -0.38 6.43
C ILE A 46 7.89 0.33 5.17
N SER A 47 7.61 -0.25 4.01
CA SER A 47 7.82 0.35 2.70
C SER A 47 6.52 0.23 1.93
N ILE A 48 6.05 1.34 1.38
CA ILE A 48 4.79 1.41 0.63
C ILE A 48 5.13 1.79 -0.79
N ARG A 49 4.60 1.03 -1.75
CA ARG A 49 4.71 1.35 -3.17
C ARG A 49 3.34 1.26 -3.82
N GLU A 50 3.05 2.19 -4.69
CA GLU A 50 1.89 2.11 -5.56
C GLU A 50 2.09 1.00 -6.58
N LEU A 51 1.08 0.15 -6.76
CA LEU A 51 1.02 -0.82 -7.84
C LEU A 51 0.35 -0.14 -9.04
N SER A 52 1.15 0.58 -9.83
CA SER A 52 0.65 1.22 -11.04
C SER A 52 0.28 0.17 -12.10
N GLY A 53 -1.02 -0.07 -12.31
CA GLY A 53 -1.58 -0.39 -13.64
C GLY A 53 -2.87 -1.23 -13.70
N PRO A 54 -3.85 -0.89 -14.57
CA PRO A 54 -4.58 -1.91 -15.34
C PRO A 54 -3.59 -2.67 -16.25
N PRO A 55 -3.91 -3.91 -16.71
CA PRO A 55 -2.94 -4.78 -17.38
C PRO A 55 -2.28 -4.06 -18.55
N LYS A 56 -0.94 -4.13 -18.57
CA LYS A 56 -0.12 -3.65 -19.68
C LYS A 56 -0.72 -4.15 -21.00
N HIS A 57 -1.34 -3.27 -21.77
CA HIS A 57 -1.47 -3.46 -23.21
C HIS A 57 -0.04 -3.30 -23.75
N GLN A 58 0.70 -4.41 -23.79
CA GLN A 58 1.90 -4.48 -24.61
C GLN A 58 1.43 -4.39 -26.06
N SER A 59 1.79 -3.28 -26.72
CA SER A 59 1.61 -3.08 -28.16
C SER A 59 2.55 -3.97 -28.96
#